data_AF-A0A2D2AV64-F1
#
_entry.id   AF-A0A2D2AV64-F1
#
_cell.length_a   1.000
_cell.length_b   1.000
_cell.length_c   1.000
_cell.angle_alpha   90.00
_cell.angle_beta   90.00
_cell.angle_gamma   90.00
#
_symmetry.space_group_name_H-M   'P 1'
#
loop_
_entity.id
_entity.type
_entity.pdbx_description
1 polymer ?
#
loop_
_entity_poly.entity_id
_entity_poly.type
_entity_poly.pdbx_seq_one_letter_code
_entity_poly.pdbx_strand_id
1 'polypeptide(L)'
;MSGVLDRKAALAVLGLTPGAEGEAVARAFRQAVKRAHPDRGGDARRLQAIVEAYRLLQHEAPAPSPLAQRPTLARPRLTEAVIDVRTALIGGVAEAMTADGRRLSLRIDPGARIGQVVEVEGERLELTIRDEGVTVRGDDLWINHTVDAAVLVDGGRLAVDTPWGRRCFWINRKTAARGLARLPGDGLPATEERRQGDLFIRLVPRDVVVESPVRLLLRRFAAAWAA
;
A
#
# COMPACT_ATOMS: atom_id res chain seq x y z
N MET A 1 16.48 -11.20 48.96
CA MET A 1 15.30 -10.68 49.68
C MET A 1 14.61 -9.67 48.78
N SER A 2 13.67 -10.13 47.95
CA SER A 2 12.92 -9.26 47.03
C SER A 2 11.84 -8.54 47.83
N GLY A 3 12.17 -7.37 48.38
CA GLY A 3 11.20 -6.51 49.04
C GLY A 3 10.21 -6.01 48.00
N VAL A 4 8.93 -6.33 48.17
CA VAL A 4 7.85 -5.76 47.37
C VAL A 4 7.93 -4.24 47.52
N LEU A 5 8.27 -3.53 46.44
CA LEU A 5 8.24 -2.07 46.41
C LEU A 5 6.78 -1.63 46.65
N ASP A 6 6.50 -0.97 47.76
CA ASP A 6 5.19 -0.38 48.02
C ASP A 6 5.01 0.94 47.23
N ARG A 7 3.78 1.36 46.95
CA ARG A 7 3.45 2.60 46.21
C ARG A 7 4.20 3.81 46.73
N LYS A 8 4.26 3.93 48.07
CA LYS A 8 4.96 5.01 48.76
C LYS A 8 6.46 4.99 48.48
N ALA A 9 7.07 3.81 48.41
CA ALA A 9 8.47 3.65 48.06
C ALA A 9 8.72 3.98 46.58
N ALA A 10 7.83 3.57 45.68
CA ALA A 10 7.91 3.90 44.26
C ALA A 10 7.81 5.43 43.99
N LEU A 11 6.91 6.13 44.71
CA LEU A 11 6.84 7.61 44.64
C LEU A 11 8.10 8.27 45.18
N ALA A 12 8.68 7.74 46.26
CA ALA A 12 9.93 8.25 46.83
C ALA A 12 11.12 8.12 45.85
N VAL A 13 11.19 7.02 45.08
CA VAL A 13 12.21 6.84 44.03
C VAL A 13 12.12 7.92 42.94
N LEU A 14 10.91 8.39 42.63
CA LEU A 14 10.67 9.50 41.70
C LEU A 14 10.77 10.90 42.36
N GLY A 15 11.04 10.97 43.66
CA GLY A 15 11.13 12.22 44.41
C GLY A 15 9.78 12.90 44.66
N LEU A 16 8.70 12.13 44.73
CA LEU A 16 7.34 12.62 44.86
C LEU A 16 6.77 12.36 46.26
N THR A 17 5.79 13.18 46.64
CA THR A 17 5.02 12.97 47.88
C THR A 17 4.05 11.79 47.73
N PRO A 18 3.65 11.13 48.83
CA PRO A 18 2.77 9.95 48.79
C PRO A 18 1.39 10.18 48.12
N GLY A 19 0.95 11.43 47.99
CA GLY A 19 -0.29 11.83 47.34
C GLY A 19 -0.14 12.29 45.89
N ALA A 20 1.03 12.15 45.27
CA ALA A 20 1.23 12.56 43.87
C ALA A 20 0.59 11.56 42.89
N GLU A 21 -0.09 12.07 41.86
CA GLU A 21 -0.84 11.25 40.90
C GLU A 21 -0.62 11.68 39.43
N GLY A 22 -0.96 10.77 38.52
CA GLY A 22 -1.12 11.02 37.08
C GLY A 22 0.01 11.83 36.43
N GLU A 23 -0.29 13.10 36.11
CA GLU A 23 0.61 13.99 35.39
C GLU A 23 1.88 14.35 36.18
N ALA A 24 1.78 14.48 37.51
CA ALA A 24 2.93 14.75 38.36
C ALA A 24 3.92 13.57 38.34
N VAL A 25 3.40 12.34 38.37
CA VAL A 25 4.19 11.10 38.26
C VAL A 25 4.86 11.00 36.89
N ALA A 26 4.11 11.23 35.81
CA ALA A 26 4.65 11.18 34.45
C ALA A 26 5.73 12.24 34.20
N ARG A 27 5.56 13.46 34.73
CA ARG A 27 6.56 14.54 34.63
C ARG A 27 7.83 14.21 35.40
N ALA A 28 7.69 13.72 36.64
CA ALA A 28 8.83 13.34 37.47
C ALA A 28 9.62 12.18 36.85
N PHE A 29 8.94 11.17 36.30
CA PHE A 29 9.57 10.07 35.58
C PHE A 29 10.41 10.57 34.39
N ARG A 30 9.84 11.43 33.53
CA ARG A 30 10.57 12.00 32.38
C ARG A 30 11.82 12.78 32.82
N GLN A 31 11.74 13.51 33.92
CA GLN A 31 12.88 14.25 34.46
C GLN A 31 13.93 13.33 35.09
N ALA A 32 13.51 12.31 35.83
CA ALA A 32 14.38 11.33 36.46
C ALA A 32 15.15 10.48 35.43
N VAL A 33 14.48 10.00 34.38
CA VAL A 33 15.11 9.28 33.26
C VAL A 33 16.12 10.14 32.52
N LYS A 34 15.78 11.41 32.24
CA LYS A 34 16.72 12.34 31.58
C LYS A 34 18.00 12.55 32.39
N ARG A 35 17.92 12.54 33.72
CA ARG A 35 19.05 12.70 34.65
C ARG A 35 19.85 11.41 34.87
N ALA A 36 19.19 10.26 34.84
CA ALA A 36 19.80 8.95 35.11
C ALA A 36 20.33 8.25 33.84
N HIS A 37 20.26 8.89 32.67
CA HIS A 37 20.64 8.27 31.40
C HIS A 37 22.15 7.95 31.33
N PRO A 38 22.57 6.71 31.01
CA PRO A 38 23.97 6.30 30.95
C PRO A 38 24.82 7.14 29.99
N ASP A 39 24.28 7.46 28.80
CA ASP A 39 24.97 8.30 27.81
C ASP A 39 25.23 9.75 28.26
N ARG A 40 24.65 10.18 29.38
CA ARG A 40 24.91 11.49 30.00
C ARG A 40 25.66 11.38 31.33
N GLY A 41 26.32 10.25 31.58
CA GLY A 41 27.05 9.98 32.82
C GLY A 41 26.18 9.51 33.99
N GLY A 42 24.96 9.02 33.70
CA GLY A 42 24.05 8.47 34.69
C GLY A 42 24.30 7.00 35.03
N ASP A 43 23.76 6.55 36.16
CA ASP A 43 23.88 5.16 36.64
C ASP A 43 22.74 4.28 36.10
N ALA A 44 23.11 3.21 35.40
CA ALA A 44 22.18 2.22 34.85
C ALA A 44 21.31 1.54 35.93
N ARG A 45 21.85 1.29 37.13
CA ARG A 45 21.07 0.72 38.25
C ARG A 45 20.00 1.69 38.73
N ARG A 46 20.33 2.98 38.75
CA ARG A 46 19.40 4.04 39.13
C ARG A 46 18.29 4.21 38.09
N LEU A 47 18.63 4.12 36.80
CA LEU A 47 17.63 4.12 35.73
C LEU A 47 16.69 2.92 35.84
N GLN A 48 17.21 1.73 36.14
CA GLN A 48 16.40 0.54 36.34
C GLN A 48 15.41 0.71 37.51
N ALA A 49 15.86 1.23 38.66
CA ALA A 49 15.00 1.50 39.80
C ALA A 49 13.90 2.53 39.48
N ILE A 50 14.20 3.57 38.69
CA ILE A 50 13.23 4.57 38.22
C ILE A 50 12.16 3.93 37.32
N VAL A 51 12.56 3.01 36.43
CA VAL A 51 11.64 2.30 35.53
C VAL A 51 10.75 1.34 36.31
N GLU A 52 11.32 0.58 37.23
CA GLU A 52 10.56 -0.36 38.09
C GLU A 52 9.54 0.38 38.96
N ALA A 53 9.94 1.48 39.59
CA ALA A 53 9.04 2.34 40.35
C ALA A 53 7.88 2.89 39.49
N TYR A 54 8.17 3.36 38.27
CA TYR A 54 7.14 3.89 37.38
C TYR A 54 6.15 2.83 36.88
N ARG A 55 6.62 1.60 36.62
CA ARG A 55 5.75 0.48 36.22
C ARG A 55 4.77 0.11 37.32
N LEU A 56 5.24 0.07 38.57
CA LEU A 56 4.38 -0.21 39.71
C LEU A 56 3.26 0.83 39.85
N LEU A 57 3.63 2.12 39.72
CA LEU A 57 2.66 3.21 39.77
C LEU A 57 1.65 3.21 38.61
N GLN A 58 1.99 2.63 37.46
CA GLN A 58 1.03 2.43 36.36
C GLN A 58 0.09 1.24 36.58
N HIS A 59 0.55 0.18 37.22
CA HIS A 59 -0.29 -0.99 37.53
C HIS A 59 -1.23 -0.75 38.70
N GLU A 60 -0.86 0.12 39.63
CA GLU A 60 -1.67 0.49 40.80
C GLU A 60 -2.51 1.76 40.58
N ALA A 61 -2.32 2.44 39.44
CA ALA A 61 -3.19 3.53 39.06
C ALA A 61 -4.62 2.99 38.88
N PRO A 62 -5.63 3.62 39.52
CA PRO A 62 -7.02 3.24 39.27
C PRO A 62 -7.28 3.39 37.76
N ALA A 63 -7.98 2.40 37.18
CA ALA A 63 -8.35 2.44 35.77
C ALA A 63 -8.91 3.83 35.43
N PRO A 64 -8.52 4.43 34.30
CA PRO A 64 -9.02 5.75 33.93
C PRO A 64 -10.54 5.72 33.96
N SER A 65 -11.14 6.67 34.69
CA SER A 65 -12.60 6.80 34.77
C SER A 65 -13.21 6.68 33.37
N PRO A 66 -14.32 5.94 33.19
CA PRO A 66 -15.00 5.83 31.89
C PRO A 66 -15.32 7.20 31.26
N LEU A 67 -15.50 8.21 32.10
CA LEU A 67 -15.76 9.60 31.75
C LEU A 67 -14.55 10.34 31.13
N ALA A 68 -13.33 9.80 31.23
CA ALA A 68 -12.11 10.37 30.69
C ALA A 68 -11.69 9.77 29.33
N GLN A 69 -12.48 8.83 28.79
CA GLN A 69 -12.31 8.41 27.41
C GLN A 69 -12.67 9.60 26.52
N ARG A 70 -11.66 10.32 26.03
CA ARG A 70 -11.85 11.27 24.92
C ARG A 70 -12.56 10.48 23.83
N PRO A 71 -13.74 10.92 23.35
CA PRO A 71 -14.37 10.25 22.22
C PRO A 71 -13.35 10.27 21.09
N THR A 72 -12.92 9.08 20.67
CA THR A 72 -12.17 8.95 19.43
C THR A 72 -13.08 9.52 18.37
N LEU A 73 -12.75 10.69 17.80
CA LEU A 73 -13.51 11.22 16.68
C LEU A 73 -13.60 10.11 15.65
N ALA A 74 -14.81 9.59 15.43
CA ALA A 74 -15.03 8.59 14.41
C ALA A 74 -14.52 9.21 13.11
N ARG A 75 -13.48 8.63 12.51
CA ARG A 75 -13.07 9.04 11.18
C ARG A 75 -14.31 8.89 10.29
N PRO A 76 -14.72 9.93 9.54
CA PRO A 76 -15.84 9.78 8.62
C PRO A 76 -15.50 8.60 7.69
N ARG A 77 -16.39 7.61 7.64
CA ARG A 77 -16.24 6.52 6.67
C ARG A 77 -16.53 7.14 5.32
N LEU A 78 -15.51 7.26 4.49
CA LEU A 78 -15.70 7.67 3.10
C LEU A 78 -16.44 6.54 2.40
N THR A 79 -17.46 6.89 1.63
CA THR A 79 -18.17 5.92 0.80
C THR A 79 -17.25 5.57 -0.38
N GLU A 80 -17.09 4.28 -0.71
CA GLU A 80 -16.29 3.88 -1.87
C GLU A 80 -17.09 4.08 -3.18
N ALA A 81 -16.50 4.77 -4.14
CA ALA A 81 -17.00 4.85 -5.52
C ALA A 81 -16.08 4.02 -6.43
N VAL A 82 -16.62 2.94 -7.00
CA VAL A 82 -15.85 2.05 -7.89
C VAL A 82 -15.98 2.52 -9.33
N ILE A 83 -14.84 2.71 -10.00
CA ILE A 83 -14.77 3.05 -11.42
C ILE A 83 -13.91 2.03 -12.18
N ASP A 84 -14.15 1.89 -13.48
CA ASP A 84 -13.31 1.09 -14.37
C ASP A 84 -12.06 1.87 -14.81
N VAL A 85 -11.06 1.18 -15.37
CA VAL A 85 -9.83 1.84 -15.86
C VAL A 85 -10.16 2.77 -17.01
N ARG A 86 -11.16 2.44 -17.84
CA ARG A 86 -11.57 3.28 -18.97
C ARG A 86 -12.04 4.65 -18.50
N THR A 87 -12.93 4.72 -17.52
CA THR A 87 -13.39 5.99 -16.94
C THR A 87 -12.23 6.77 -16.33
N ALA A 88 -11.27 6.10 -15.69
CA ALA A 88 -10.06 6.77 -15.19
C ALA A 88 -9.17 7.33 -16.30
N LEU A 89 -9.18 6.75 -17.51
CA LEU A 89 -8.36 7.19 -18.64
C LEU A 89 -8.96 8.33 -19.46
N ILE A 90 -10.24 8.20 -19.83
CA ILE A 90 -10.89 9.15 -20.75
C ILE A 90 -11.88 10.08 -20.04
N GLY A 91 -12.07 9.91 -18.73
CA GLY A 91 -13.14 10.55 -17.99
C GLY A 91 -14.50 9.93 -18.31
N GLY A 92 -15.54 10.40 -17.64
CA GLY A 92 -16.89 9.91 -17.86
C GLY A 92 -17.82 10.18 -16.69
N VAL A 93 -18.91 9.43 -16.66
CA VAL A 93 -19.83 9.42 -15.53
C VAL A 93 -19.70 8.07 -14.85
N ALA A 94 -19.40 8.09 -13.56
CA ALA A 94 -19.47 6.90 -12.72
C ALA A 94 -20.73 6.94 -11.87
N GLU A 95 -21.26 5.77 -11.55
CA GLU A 95 -22.34 5.62 -10.57
C GLU A 95 -21.74 5.06 -9.28
N ALA A 96 -22.05 5.70 -8.16
CA ALA A 96 -21.71 5.20 -6.84
C ALA A 96 -22.98 5.02 -6.01
N MET A 97 -22.98 4.00 -5.14
CA MET A 97 -24.02 3.84 -4.13
C MET A 97 -23.54 4.42 -2.81
N THR A 98 -24.31 5.32 -2.22
CA THR A 98 -24.06 5.81 -0.85
C THR A 98 -24.34 4.73 0.18
N ALA A 99 -23.82 4.93 1.40
CA ALA A 99 -24.15 4.08 2.55
C ALA A 99 -25.66 3.99 2.81
N ASP A 100 -26.42 5.02 2.43
CA ASP A 100 -27.89 5.07 2.53
C ASP A 100 -28.62 4.35 1.38
N GLY A 101 -27.89 3.78 0.42
CA GLY A 101 -28.46 3.08 -0.75
C GLY A 101 -28.93 3.99 -1.89
N ARG A 102 -28.64 5.29 -1.85
CA ARG A 102 -28.91 6.21 -2.97
C ARG A 102 -27.88 6.03 -4.08
N ARG A 103 -28.30 6.09 -5.34
CA ARG A 103 -27.40 6.11 -6.49
C ARG A 103 -27.04 7.54 -6.84
N LEU A 104 -25.75 7.86 -6.84
CA LEU A 104 -25.21 9.16 -7.21
C LEU A 104 -24.44 9.03 -8.53
N SER A 105 -24.73 9.92 -9.47
CA SER A 105 -23.95 10.08 -10.69
C SER A 105 -22.87 11.12 -10.45
N LEU A 106 -21.60 10.74 -10.63
CA LEU A 106 -20.47 11.62 -10.45
C LEU A 106 -19.68 11.76 -11.75
N ARG A 107 -19.36 13.00 -12.10
CA ARG A 107 -18.51 13.29 -13.25
C ARG A 107 -17.05 13.06 -12.84
N ILE A 108 -16.38 12.18 -13.55
CA ILE A 108 -14.98 11.85 -13.35
C ILE A 108 -14.17 12.49 -14.47
N ASP A 109 -13.20 13.31 -14.09
CA ASP A 109 -12.24 13.86 -15.05
C ASP A 109 -11.19 12.82 -15.44
N PRO A 110 -10.63 12.91 -16.66
CA PRO A 110 -9.54 12.05 -17.09
C PRO A 110 -8.37 12.12 -16.10
N GLY A 111 -7.81 10.97 -15.74
CA GLY A 111 -6.71 10.89 -14.80
C GLY A 111 -7.15 10.71 -13.35
N ALA A 112 -8.38 10.23 -13.12
CA ALA A 112 -8.78 9.82 -11.80
C ALA A 112 -7.82 8.77 -11.22
N ARG A 113 -7.51 8.91 -9.92
CA ARG A 113 -6.58 8.03 -9.19
C ARG A 113 -7.27 7.35 -8.02
N ILE A 114 -6.73 6.21 -7.61
CA ILE A 114 -7.15 5.52 -6.39
C ILE A 114 -6.91 6.44 -5.19
N GLY A 115 -7.90 6.55 -4.30
CA GLY A 115 -7.85 7.38 -3.10
C GLY A 115 -8.21 8.85 -3.32
N GLN A 116 -8.53 9.25 -4.56
CA GLN A 116 -9.05 10.58 -4.82
C GLN A 116 -10.42 10.73 -4.16
N VAL A 117 -10.61 11.82 -3.40
CA VAL A 117 -11.88 12.12 -2.76
C VAL A 117 -12.67 13.07 -3.63
N VAL A 118 -13.89 12.69 -3.97
CA VAL A 118 -14.85 13.50 -4.74
C VAL A 118 -16.05 13.79 -3.85
N GLU A 119 -16.50 15.05 -3.86
CA GLU A 119 -17.68 15.46 -3.11
C GLU A 119 -18.87 15.62 -4.06
N VAL A 120 -19.97 14.92 -3.77
CA VAL A 120 -21.16 14.88 -4.62
C VAL A 120 -22.39 14.89 -3.72
N GLU A 121 -23.28 15.87 -3.91
CA GLU A 121 -24.50 16.03 -3.11
C GLU A 121 -24.25 16.03 -1.58
N GLY A 122 -23.11 16.58 -1.14
CA GLY A 122 -22.72 16.64 0.27
C GLY A 122 -22.11 15.35 0.84
N GLU A 123 -21.95 14.31 0.02
CA GLU A 123 -21.29 13.05 0.38
C GLU A 123 -19.86 13.03 -0.12
N ARG A 124 -18.93 12.53 0.71
CA ARG A 124 -17.52 12.38 0.35
C ARG A 124 -17.25 10.94 -0.05
N LEU A 125 -16.91 10.76 -1.32
CA LEU A 125 -16.67 9.49 -1.96
C LEU A 125 -15.18 9.31 -2.23
N GLU A 126 -14.61 8.17 -1.85
CA GLU A 126 -13.25 7.79 -2.20
C GLU A 126 -13.25 6.91 -3.45
N LEU A 127 -12.52 7.33 -4.48
CA LEU A 127 -12.46 6.59 -5.74
C LEU A 127 -11.59 5.34 -5.59
N THR A 128 -12.10 4.21 -6.06
CA THR A 128 -11.37 2.96 -6.23
C THR A 128 -11.49 2.50 -7.67
N ILE A 129 -10.36 2.12 -8.29
CA ILE A 129 -10.33 1.64 -9.67
C ILE A 129 -10.30 0.11 -9.66
N ARG A 130 -11.26 -0.53 -10.35
CA ARG A 130 -11.33 -1.99 -10.53
C ARG A 130 -11.58 -2.34 -11.98
N ASP A 131 -10.78 -3.24 -12.53
CA ASP A 131 -10.88 -3.67 -13.92
C ASP A 131 -10.31 -5.10 -14.07
N GLU A 132 -10.77 -5.84 -15.07
CA GLU A 132 -10.35 -7.22 -15.29
C GLU A 132 -9.03 -7.26 -16.06
N GLY A 133 -8.01 -7.87 -15.47
CA GLY A 133 -6.71 -8.04 -16.15
C GLY A 133 -5.82 -6.78 -16.21
N VAL A 134 -6.29 -5.65 -15.66
CA VAL A 134 -5.51 -4.41 -15.53
C VAL A 134 -5.31 -4.08 -14.06
N THR A 135 -4.07 -3.83 -13.67
CA THR A 135 -3.73 -3.36 -12.32
C THR A 135 -3.18 -1.94 -12.39
N VAL A 136 -3.76 -1.05 -11.60
CA VAL A 136 -3.28 0.33 -11.44
C VAL A 136 -2.27 0.40 -10.28
N ARG A 137 -1.10 0.98 -10.52
CA ARG A 137 -0.08 1.22 -9.48
C ARG A 137 0.45 2.65 -9.56
N GLY A 138 -0.07 3.49 -8.67
CA GLY A 138 0.22 4.92 -8.70
C GLY A 138 -0.34 5.54 -9.99
N ASP A 139 0.56 5.96 -10.88
CA ASP A 139 0.19 6.52 -12.19
C ASP A 139 0.25 5.48 -13.32
N ASP A 140 0.94 4.34 -13.08
CA ASP A 140 1.26 3.37 -14.11
C ASP A 140 0.22 2.23 -14.17
N LEU A 141 0.02 1.71 -15.37
CA LEU A 141 -0.86 0.58 -15.65
C LEU A 141 -0.05 -0.69 -15.87
N TRP A 142 -0.57 -1.82 -15.40
CA TRP A 142 0.06 -3.13 -15.52
C TRP A 142 -0.93 -4.12 -16.11
N ILE A 143 -0.54 -4.79 -17.19
CA ILE A 143 -1.33 -5.85 -17.82
C ILE A 143 -0.48 -7.09 -18.07
N ASN A 144 -1.12 -8.24 -18.10
CA ASN A 144 -0.52 -9.48 -18.56
C ASN A 144 -0.95 -9.75 -20.00
N HIS A 145 -0.01 -10.12 -20.86
CA HIS A 145 -0.30 -10.47 -22.23
C HIS A 145 0.38 -11.78 -22.61
N THR A 146 -0.43 -12.70 -23.12
CA THR A 146 0.01 -14.04 -23.50
C THR A 146 0.63 -14.04 -24.88
N VAL A 147 1.87 -14.54 -25.01
CA VAL A 147 2.66 -14.51 -26.25
C VAL A 147 3.23 -15.88 -26.60
N ASP A 148 3.47 -16.11 -27.89
CA ASP A 148 4.13 -17.33 -28.35
C ASP A 148 5.58 -17.39 -27.86
N ALA A 149 6.03 -18.59 -27.49
CA ALA A 149 7.38 -18.81 -26.98
C ALA A 149 8.48 -18.35 -27.95
N ALA A 150 8.23 -18.41 -29.27
CA ALA A 150 9.16 -17.91 -30.28
C ALA A 150 9.39 -16.39 -30.18
N VAL A 151 8.32 -15.62 -29.94
CA VAL A 151 8.38 -14.16 -29.78
C VAL A 151 9.19 -13.77 -28.53
N LEU A 152 9.16 -14.60 -27.47
CA LEU A 152 10.00 -14.41 -26.29
C LEU A 152 11.50 -14.64 -26.54
N VAL A 153 11.86 -15.42 -27.57
CA VAL A 153 13.25 -15.78 -27.89
C VAL A 153 13.86 -14.84 -28.93
N ASP A 154 13.11 -14.51 -29.98
CA ASP A 154 13.64 -13.79 -31.14
C ASP A 154 13.18 -12.32 -31.17
N GLY A 155 12.20 -11.97 -30.34
CA GLY A 155 11.44 -10.74 -30.50
C GLY A 155 10.44 -10.86 -31.65
N GLY A 156 9.76 -9.76 -31.97
CA GLY A 156 8.80 -9.73 -33.05
C GLY A 156 7.73 -8.65 -32.89
N ARG A 157 6.77 -8.67 -33.82
CA ARG A 157 5.60 -7.80 -33.78
C ARG A 157 4.60 -8.35 -32.78
N LEU A 158 4.21 -7.51 -31.83
CA LEU A 158 3.22 -7.83 -30.80
C LEU A 158 1.98 -6.96 -30.98
N ALA A 159 0.80 -7.58 -30.91
CA ALA A 159 -0.49 -6.89 -30.92
C ALA A 159 -1.17 -7.11 -29.57
N VAL A 160 -1.37 -6.03 -28.81
CA VAL A 160 -1.90 -6.08 -27.45
C VAL A 160 -3.18 -5.26 -27.38
N ASP A 161 -4.22 -5.82 -26.78
CA ASP A 161 -5.41 -5.09 -26.39
C ASP A 161 -5.09 -4.32 -25.11
N THR A 162 -4.85 -3.01 -25.26
CA THR A 162 -4.54 -2.11 -24.15
C THR A 162 -5.80 -1.38 -23.71
N PRO A 163 -5.82 -0.79 -22.51
CA PRO A 163 -6.92 0.09 -22.08
C PRO A 163 -7.19 1.28 -23.00
N TRP A 164 -6.19 1.71 -23.78
CA TRP A 164 -6.32 2.73 -24.84
C TRP A 164 -6.80 2.18 -26.18
N GLY A 165 -7.14 0.89 -26.26
CA GLY A 165 -7.47 0.16 -27.48
C GLY A 165 -6.33 -0.74 -27.96
N ARG A 166 -6.55 -1.42 -29.08
CA ARG A 166 -5.57 -2.37 -29.65
C ARG A 166 -4.35 -1.63 -30.20
N ARG A 167 -3.16 -1.98 -29.74
CA ARG A 167 -1.89 -1.41 -30.21
C ARG A 167 -0.95 -2.48 -30.73
N CYS A 168 -0.21 -2.13 -31.78
CA CYS A 168 0.82 -2.98 -32.37
C CYS A 168 2.18 -2.34 -32.20
N PHE A 169 3.16 -3.07 -31.68
CA PHE A 169 4.53 -2.58 -31.54
C PHE A 169 5.54 -3.71 -31.73
N TRP A 170 6.77 -3.35 -32.06
CA TRP A 170 7.86 -4.31 -32.19
C TRP A 170 8.60 -4.44 -30.86
N ILE A 171 8.82 -5.68 -30.40
CA ILE A 171 9.70 -5.95 -29.27
C ILE A 171 11.02 -6.55 -29.78
N ASN A 172 12.13 -6.04 -29.27
CA ASN A 172 13.44 -6.62 -29.55
C ASN A 172 13.71 -7.83 -28.64
N ARG A 173 14.77 -8.58 -28.97
CA ARG A 173 15.21 -9.75 -28.21
C ARG A 173 15.48 -9.47 -26.72
N LYS A 174 15.99 -8.28 -26.38
CA LYS A 174 16.28 -7.89 -24.98
C LYS A 174 15.00 -7.69 -24.17
N THR A 175 14.00 -7.04 -24.76
CA THR A 175 12.67 -6.84 -24.16
C THR A 175 11.95 -8.19 -24.01
N ALA A 176 12.02 -9.01 -25.06
CA ALA A 176 11.45 -10.35 -25.08
C ALA A 176 12.05 -11.25 -23.97
N ALA A 177 13.39 -11.29 -23.86
CA ALA A 177 14.09 -12.05 -22.81
C ALA A 177 13.80 -11.55 -21.39
N ARG A 178 13.48 -10.26 -21.21
CA ARG A 178 13.04 -9.69 -19.93
C ARG A 178 11.59 -10.02 -19.58
N GLY A 179 10.78 -10.42 -20.57
CA GLY A 179 9.34 -10.68 -20.38
C GLY A 179 8.54 -9.45 -19.95
N LEU A 180 9.06 -8.24 -20.18
CA LEU A 180 8.42 -6.99 -19.78
C LEU A 180 8.63 -5.91 -20.83
N ALA A 181 7.53 -5.46 -21.44
CA ALA A 181 7.52 -4.32 -22.34
C ALA A 181 6.96 -3.08 -21.62
N ARG A 182 7.51 -1.90 -21.91
CA ARG A 182 7.03 -0.61 -21.42
C ARG A 182 6.58 0.23 -22.61
N LEU A 183 5.37 0.74 -22.54
CA LEU A 183 4.83 1.72 -23.48
C LEU A 183 4.78 3.07 -22.75
N PRO A 184 5.74 3.98 -23.01
CA PRO A 184 5.81 5.25 -22.33
C PRO A 184 4.62 6.13 -22.69
N GLY A 185 4.01 6.77 -21.69
CA GLY A 185 2.87 7.66 -21.86
C GLY A 185 1.50 6.96 -22.01
N ASP A 186 1.46 5.63 -22.04
CA ASP A 186 0.21 4.86 -22.17
C ASP A 186 -0.43 4.47 -20.83
N GLY A 187 0.06 5.02 -19.71
CA GLY A 187 -0.56 4.85 -18.40
C GLY A 187 -1.73 5.81 -18.17
N LEU A 188 -1.99 6.15 -16.90
CA LEU A 188 -3.01 7.13 -16.56
C LEU A 188 -2.57 8.54 -16.99
N PRO A 189 -3.51 9.37 -17.49
CA PRO A 189 -3.15 10.68 -17.99
C PRO A 189 -2.65 11.61 -16.90
N ALA A 190 -1.83 12.59 -17.30
CA ALA A 190 -1.35 13.65 -16.43
C ALA A 190 -2.50 14.49 -15.89
N THR A 191 -2.37 14.90 -14.64
CA THR A 191 -3.24 15.89 -13.98
C THR A 191 -2.37 17.06 -13.50
N GLU A 192 -2.97 18.07 -12.88
CA GLU A 192 -2.21 19.21 -12.33
C GLU A 192 -1.16 18.76 -11.29
N GLU A 193 -1.47 17.71 -10.53
CA GLU A 193 -0.63 17.23 -9.43
C GLU A 193 0.23 16.01 -9.80
N ARG A 194 -0.11 15.32 -10.89
CA ARG A 194 0.44 14.00 -11.21
C ARG A 194 0.93 13.93 -12.65
N ARG A 195 2.10 13.32 -12.85
CA ARG A 195 2.65 13.10 -14.18
C ARG A 195 1.85 12.06 -14.97
N GLN A 196 2.06 12.06 -16.29
CA GLN A 196 1.67 10.97 -17.16
C GLN A 196 2.33 9.66 -16.69
N GLY A 197 1.54 8.61 -16.55
CA GLY A 197 2.02 7.26 -16.28
C GLY A 197 2.37 6.47 -17.53
N ASP A 198 2.94 5.29 -17.32
CA ASP A 198 3.31 4.36 -18.38
C ASP A 198 2.50 3.06 -18.29
N LEU A 199 2.43 2.33 -19.40
CA LEU A 199 1.86 1.00 -19.44
C LEU A 199 2.97 -0.05 -19.45
N PHE A 200 2.92 -0.96 -18.48
CA PHE A 200 3.79 -2.11 -18.36
C PHE A 200 3.03 -3.37 -18.77
N ILE A 201 3.61 -4.10 -19.72
CA ILE A 201 3.03 -5.31 -20.29
C ILE A 201 3.94 -6.48 -19.91
N ARG A 202 3.49 -7.30 -18.98
CA ARG A 202 4.16 -8.54 -18.63
C ARG A 202 3.83 -9.60 -19.69
N LEU A 203 4.86 -10.10 -20.35
CA LEU A 203 4.73 -11.12 -21.37
C LEU A 203 4.75 -12.49 -20.69
N VAL A 204 3.64 -13.21 -20.82
CA VAL A 204 3.49 -14.57 -20.29
C VAL A 204 3.55 -15.53 -21.47
N PRO A 205 4.38 -16.58 -21.45
CA PRO A 205 4.34 -17.59 -22.50
C PRO A 205 2.95 -18.21 -22.55
N ARG A 206 2.39 -18.36 -23.75
CA ARG A 206 1.23 -19.21 -23.96
C ARG A 206 1.60 -20.61 -23.48
N ASP A 207 0.84 -21.17 -22.54
CA ASP A 207 0.93 -22.58 -22.22
C ASP A 207 0.55 -23.36 -23.48
N VAL A 208 1.57 -23.79 -24.20
CA VAL A 208 1.40 -24.71 -25.31
C VAL A 208 1.20 -26.06 -24.65
N VAL A 209 -0.01 -26.61 -24.74
CA VAL A 209 -0.16 -28.07 -24.72
C VAL A 209 0.72 -28.58 -25.86
N VAL A 210 1.91 -29.05 -25.50
CA VAL A 210 2.98 -29.35 -26.45
C VAL A 210 2.59 -30.59 -27.24
N GLU A 211 2.24 -30.39 -28.50
CA GLU A 211 2.87 -31.11 -29.62
C GLU A 211 2.65 -30.30 -30.90
N SER A 212 3.57 -29.38 -31.19
CA SER A 212 3.59 -28.70 -32.49
C SER A 212 4.34 -29.58 -33.50
N PRO A 213 3.72 -29.98 -34.64
CA PRO A 213 4.34 -30.78 -35.70
C PRO A 213 5.65 -30.17 -36.22
N VAL A 214 5.78 -28.84 -36.16
CA VAL A 214 6.98 -28.10 -36.57
C VAL A 214 8.18 -28.38 -35.66
N ARG A 215 7.97 -28.45 -34.34
CA ARG A 215 9.05 -28.83 -33.39
C ARG A 215 9.49 -30.28 -33.57
N LEU A 216 8.55 -31.15 -33.95
CA LEU A 216 8.82 -32.55 -34.29
C LEU A 216 9.67 -32.65 -35.57
N LEU A 217 9.35 -31.87 -36.60
CA LEU A 217 10.13 -31.79 -37.84
C LEU A 217 11.54 -31.22 -37.60
N LEU A 218 11.67 -30.15 -36.81
CA LEU A 218 12.98 -29.57 -36.46
C LEU A 218 13.86 -30.55 -35.68
N ARG A 219 13.29 -31.27 -34.70
CA ARG A 219 14.03 -32.31 -33.96
C ARG A 219 14.47 -33.45 -34.86
N ARG A 220 13.59 -33.92 -35.75
CA ARG A 220 13.91 -34.99 -36.71
C ARG A 220 14.99 -34.56 -37.69
N PHE A 221 14.93 -33.32 -38.16
CA PHE A 221 15.96 -32.76 -39.04
C PHE A 221 17.30 -32.64 -38.34
N ALA A 222 17.34 -32.10 -37.11
CA ALA A 222 18.56 -31.99 -36.32
C ALA A 222 19.17 -33.36 -35.99
N ALA A 223 18.35 -34.36 -35.68
CA ALA A 223 18.80 -35.72 -35.43
C ALA A 223 19.37 -36.40 -36.68
N ALA A 224 18.78 -36.16 -37.85
CA ALA A 224 19.27 -36.72 -39.12
C ALA A 224 20.61 -36.11 -39.58
N TRP A 225 20.96 -34.92 -39.09
CA TRP A 225 22.22 -34.23 -39.40
C TRP A 225 23.34 -34.50 -38.39
N ALA A 226 23.01 -35.07 -37.23
CA ALA A 226 23.97 -35.38 -36.17
C ALA A 226 24.44 -36.85 -36.18
N ALA A 227 23.94 -37.66 -37.14
CA ALA A 227 24.34 -39.04 -37.40
C ALA A 227 25.15 -39.11 -38.70
#